data_AF-A0A7Y5BJR8-F1
#
_entry.id   AF-A0A7Y5BJR8-F1
#
_cell.length_a   1.000
_cell.length_b   1.000
_cell.length_c   1.000
_cell.angle_alpha   90.00
_cell.angle_beta   90.00
_cell.angle_gamma   90.00
#
_symmetry.space_group_name_H-M   'P 1'
#
loop_
_entity.id
_entity.type
_entity.pdbx_description
1 polymer ?
#
loop_
_entity_poly.entity_id
_entity_poly.type
_entity_poly.pdbx_seq_one_letter_code
_entity_poly.pdbx_strand_id
1 'polypeptide(L)'
;MNLERNTRENPFKILSSILALSVIVFIFFTLKGDPSNPETFQHLSNLKSVTEEGSLFSATEPIPIYTLSIVKKIFRANYIPIFRTISVFFFAIFLHLSMKLFVKDKWNLNHYIILYLVAFLPYINSIPEKYFGELVSAIVLISIFLTFKMESILDIILFVLLTLLAFFSNFMTFLFGYSGFVIKASILGARRTKVTVFYKRKNIPKLILLVYLSLFFLILLTLGVFDFFGKHSFHFIFHSFLDHLLSFGISLGIVYVGQFLLKSEKELNSPVSTGILIILIAVSGIYNFKKEGFNLSELNLQKNEIHSLKMRGVISKADQVYSDKFLADFAYFYSKEKLKYHNLEEMKANDFLVVNGIWTSDRNQIGKLFHSNKPLFYPLSSTSVLMRKELIEKILQSKEELPFKGKLQKVLNEFEKRTPFDNFKFSLYSIFNTK
;
A
#
# COMPACT_ATOMS: atom_id res chain seq x y z
N MET A 1 11.56 -42.48 18.44
CA MET A 1 10.30 -42.30 17.70
C MET A 1 9.22 -42.11 18.75
N ASN A 2 8.98 -40.85 19.17
CA ASN A 2 7.94 -40.50 20.12
C ASN A 2 6.80 -39.83 19.34
N LEU A 3 5.68 -40.53 19.25
CA LEU A 3 4.37 -39.98 18.93
C LEU A 3 3.94 -39.07 20.10
N GLU A 4 4.50 -37.87 20.19
CA GLU A 4 3.95 -36.84 21.06
C GLU A 4 2.66 -36.33 20.41
N ARG A 5 1.55 -36.59 21.12
CA ARG A 5 0.20 -36.10 20.87
C ARG A 5 0.22 -34.72 20.21
N ASN A 6 -0.38 -34.69 19.03
CA ASN A 6 -0.64 -33.53 18.19
C ASN A 6 -1.46 -32.47 18.95
N THR A 7 -0.81 -31.59 19.72
CA THR A 7 -1.40 -30.39 20.34
C THR A 7 -1.64 -29.29 19.29
N ARG A 8 -2.28 -29.66 18.16
CA ARG A 8 -2.65 -28.69 17.13
C ARG A 8 -3.71 -27.75 17.71
N GLU A 9 -3.46 -26.45 17.59
CA GLU A 9 -4.47 -25.44 17.86
C GLU A 9 -5.75 -25.75 17.10
N ASN A 10 -6.90 -25.46 17.74
CA ASN A 10 -8.18 -25.70 17.11
C ASN A 10 -8.34 -24.71 15.94
N PRO A 11 -8.39 -25.18 14.68
CA PRO A 11 -8.46 -24.30 13.51
C PRO A 11 -9.73 -23.43 13.54
N PHE A 12 -10.83 -23.92 14.13
CA PHE A 12 -12.05 -23.16 14.29
C PHE A 12 -11.87 -21.95 15.21
N LYS A 13 -11.07 -22.06 16.28
CA LYS A 13 -10.79 -20.94 17.20
C LYS A 13 -9.97 -19.84 16.53
N ILE A 14 -8.98 -20.23 15.72
CA ILE A 14 -8.18 -19.29 14.94
C ILE A 14 -9.08 -18.58 13.92
N LEU A 15 -9.87 -19.35 13.17
CA LEU A 15 -10.79 -18.78 12.18
C LEU A 15 -11.81 -17.83 12.83
N SER A 16 -12.42 -18.20 13.95
CA SER A 16 -13.36 -17.33 14.66
C SER A 16 -12.69 -16.05 15.15
N SER A 17 -11.44 -16.12 15.61
CA SER A 17 -10.66 -14.95 16.04
C SER A 17 -10.31 -14.04 14.86
N ILE A 18 -9.91 -14.61 13.71
CA ILE A 18 -9.68 -13.84 12.48
C ILE A 18 -10.95 -13.09 12.09
N LEU A 19 -12.10 -13.79 12.05
CA LEU A 19 -13.38 -13.19 11.68
C LEU A 19 -13.81 -12.11 12.68
N ALA A 20 -13.71 -12.37 13.99
CA ALA A 20 -14.08 -11.42 15.03
C ALA A 20 -13.21 -10.16 14.98
N LEU A 21 -11.88 -10.30 14.86
CA LEU A 21 -10.97 -9.17 14.69
C LEU A 21 -11.31 -8.38 13.41
N SER A 22 -11.61 -9.10 12.32
CA SER A 22 -11.96 -8.47 11.05
C SER A 22 -13.22 -7.61 11.16
N VAL A 23 -14.26 -8.13 11.81
CA VAL A 23 -15.52 -7.40 12.04
C VAL A 23 -15.29 -6.17 12.91
N ILE A 24 -14.53 -6.30 14.00
CA ILE A 24 -14.26 -5.19 14.93
C ILE A 24 -13.49 -4.06 14.23
N VAL A 25 -12.44 -4.39 13.49
CA VAL A 25 -11.65 -3.40 12.75
C VAL A 25 -12.46 -2.80 11.58
N PHE A 26 -13.31 -3.59 10.92
CA PHE A 26 -14.21 -3.09 9.87
C PHE A 26 -15.22 -2.07 10.43
N ILE A 27 -15.85 -2.38 11.58
CA ILE A 27 -16.75 -1.45 12.25
C ILE A 27 -16.01 -0.17 12.64
N PHE A 28 -14.79 -0.29 13.18
CA PHE A 28 -13.96 0.86 13.52
C PHE A 28 -13.73 1.80 12.32
N PHE A 29 -13.33 1.27 11.17
CA PHE A 29 -13.15 2.09 9.96
C PHE A 29 -14.45 2.66 9.41
N THR A 30 -15.54 1.91 9.49
CA THR A 30 -16.85 2.37 9.05
C THR A 30 -17.32 3.55 9.90
N LEU A 31 -17.13 3.49 11.21
CA LEU A 31 -17.45 4.58 12.13
C LEU A 31 -16.54 5.81 11.92
N LYS A 32 -15.32 5.61 11.45
CA LYS A 32 -14.38 6.71 11.13
C LYS A 32 -14.82 7.52 9.89
N GLY A 33 -15.70 6.98 9.05
CA GLY A 33 -16.19 7.62 7.83
C GLY A 33 -15.43 7.17 6.58
N ASP A 34 -15.44 8.00 5.52
CA ASP A 34 -14.79 7.67 4.24
C ASP A 34 -13.26 7.59 4.38
N PRO A 35 -12.59 6.73 3.57
CA PRO A 35 -11.14 6.68 3.56
C PRO A 35 -10.58 8.04 3.13
N SER A 36 -9.45 8.43 3.71
CA SER A 36 -8.84 9.74 3.47
C SER A 36 -7.41 9.66 2.95
N ASN A 37 -6.85 8.47 2.76
CA ASN A 37 -5.46 8.31 2.33
C ASN A 37 -5.36 8.11 0.79
N PRO A 38 -4.32 8.65 0.14
CA PRO A 38 -4.10 8.52 -1.31
C PRO A 38 -4.08 7.07 -1.81
N GLU A 39 -3.43 6.17 -1.06
CA GLU A 39 -3.21 4.78 -1.43
C GLU A 39 -4.55 4.01 -1.55
N THR A 40 -5.48 4.27 -0.64
CA THR A 40 -6.84 3.72 -0.72
C THR A 40 -7.56 4.20 -1.97
N PHE A 41 -7.47 5.49 -2.31
CA PHE A 41 -8.12 5.98 -3.53
C PHE A 41 -7.47 5.43 -4.80
N GLN A 42 -6.16 5.16 -4.80
CA GLN A 42 -5.49 4.44 -5.88
C GLN A 42 -6.05 3.01 -6.04
N HIS A 43 -6.30 2.29 -4.94
CA HIS A 43 -6.93 0.97 -5.01
C HIS A 43 -8.39 1.04 -5.47
N LEU A 44 -9.16 2.02 -4.98
CA LEU A 44 -10.56 2.20 -5.33
C LEU A 44 -10.75 2.64 -6.79
N SER A 45 -9.92 3.55 -7.29
CA SER A 45 -9.92 4.01 -8.69
C SER A 45 -9.61 2.85 -9.62
N ASN A 46 -8.58 2.06 -9.32
CA ASN A 46 -8.24 0.87 -10.10
C ASN A 46 -9.29 -0.22 -10.02
N LEU A 47 -9.86 -0.51 -8.85
CA LEU A 47 -10.94 -1.48 -8.71
C LEU A 47 -12.17 -1.07 -9.56
N LYS A 48 -12.50 0.22 -9.57
CA LYS A 48 -13.58 0.77 -10.42
C LYS A 48 -13.24 0.64 -11.90
N SER A 49 -12.05 1.06 -12.31
CA SER A 49 -11.61 1.01 -13.71
C SER A 49 -11.55 -0.42 -14.25
N VAL A 50 -11.02 -1.36 -13.47
CA VAL A 50 -10.98 -2.79 -13.86
C VAL A 50 -12.38 -3.38 -13.97
N THR A 51 -13.29 -2.99 -13.08
CA THR A 51 -14.66 -3.53 -13.09
C THR A 51 -15.50 -2.95 -14.24
N GLU A 52 -15.31 -1.67 -14.59
CA GLU A 52 -16.17 -0.95 -15.54
C GLU A 52 -15.56 -0.84 -16.95
N GLU A 53 -14.25 -0.62 -17.05
CA GLU A 53 -13.53 -0.38 -18.31
C GLU A 53 -12.63 -1.56 -18.70
N GLY A 54 -12.29 -2.43 -17.75
CA GLY A 54 -11.43 -3.59 -17.97
C GLY A 54 -9.94 -3.26 -18.06
N SER A 55 -9.51 -2.10 -17.56
CA SER A 55 -8.10 -1.69 -17.54
C SER A 55 -7.74 -1.04 -16.21
N LEU A 56 -6.44 -0.92 -15.91
CA LEU A 56 -5.98 -0.14 -14.75
C LEU A 56 -6.02 1.35 -15.08
N PHE A 57 -6.46 2.16 -14.11
CA PHE A 57 -6.39 3.61 -14.17
C PHE A 57 -4.98 4.11 -13.82
N SER A 58 -4.33 3.48 -12.85
CA SER A 58 -2.98 3.81 -12.43
C SER A 58 -2.12 2.58 -12.17
N ALA A 59 -0.80 2.77 -12.31
CA ALA A 59 0.17 1.68 -12.26
C ALA A 59 0.22 1.05 -10.86
N THR A 60 -0.36 -0.14 -10.72
CA THR A 60 -0.42 -0.94 -9.50
C THR A 60 -0.18 -2.42 -9.82
N GLU A 61 0.28 -3.17 -8.84
CA GLU A 61 0.40 -4.61 -8.96
C GLU A 61 -0.98 -5.28 -9.15
N PRO A 62 -1.07 -6.31 -10.01
CA PRO A 62 -2.35 -6.84 -10.46
C PRO A 62 -3.09 -7.65 -9.39
N ILE A 63 -2.40 -8.50 -8.62
CA ILE A 63 -3.05 -9.50 -7.74
C ILE A 63 -3.98 -8.89 -6.69
N PRO A 64 -3.61 -7.80 -5.97
CA PRO A 64 -4.50 -7.19 -4.99
C PRO A 64 -5.79 -6.68 -5.63
N ILE A 65 -5.70 -6.02 -6.80
CA ILE A 65 -6.86 -5.49 -7.53
C ILE A 65 -7.74 -6.61 -8.08
N TYR A 66 -7.15 -7.69 -8.62
CA TYR A 66 -7.93 -8.84 -9.08
C TYR A 66 -8.66 -9.54 -7.95
N THR A 67 -8.02 -9.68 -6.79
CA THR A 67 -8.67 -10.27 -5.60
C THR A 67 -9.89 -9.45 -5.20
N LEU A 68 -9.75 -8.12 -5.15
CA LEU A 68 -10.88 -7.21 -4.91
C LEU A 68 -11.97 -7.32 -5.99
N SER A 69 -11.59 -7.38 -7.27
CA SER A 69 -12.53 -7.47 -8.39
C SER A 69 -13.33 -8.76 -8.38
N ILE A 70 -12.69 -9.90 -8.11
CA ILE A 70 -13.34 -11.22 -8.01
C ILE A 70 -14.37 -11.21 -6.87
N VAL A 71 -13.97 -10.78 -5.68
CA VAL A 71 -14.88 -10.67 -4.52
C VAL A 71 -16.02 -9.72 -4.84
N LYS A 72 -15.74 -8.56 -5.45
CA LYS A 72 -16.78 -7.61 -5.87
C LYS A 72 -17.80 -8.23 -6.79
N LYS A 73 -17.36 -9.00 -7.79
CA LYS A 73 -18.25 -9.70 -8.74
C LYS A 73 -19.12 -10.73 -8.03
N ILE A 74 -18.57 -11.47 -7.07
CA ILE A 74 -19.29 -12.48 -6.28
C ILE A 74 -20.38 -11.84 -5.41
N PHE A 75 -20.02 -10.82 -4.62
CA PHE A 75 -20.92 -10.24 -3.62
C PHE A 75 -21.76 -9.05 -4.11
N ARG A 76 -21.46 -8.51 -5.30
CA ARG A 76 -22.13 -7.33 -5.91
C ARG A 76 -22.22 -6.08 -4.99
N ALA A 77 -21.35 -5.99 -3.99
CA ALA A 77 -21.36 -4.90 -3.02
C ALA A 77 -20.69 -3.61 -3.56
N ASN A 78 -20.81 -2.53 -2.80
CA ASN A 78 -20.20 -1.23 -3.11
C ASN A 78 -18.66 -1.28 -2.97
N TYR A 79 -17.97 -0.41 -3.71
CA TYR A 79 -16.50 -0.39 -3.79
C TYR A 79 -15.80 -0.23 -2.43
N ILE A 80 -16.19 0.77 -1.62
CA ILE A 80 -15.56 1.04 -0.31
C ILE A 80 -15.78 -0.11 0.68
N PRO A 81 -17.02 -0.61 0.91
CA PRO A 81 -17.23 -1.74 1.82
C PRO A 81 -16.47 -2.99 1.42
N ILE A 82 -16.38 -3.32 0.12
CA ILE A 82 -15.60 -4.48 -0.34
C ILE A 82 -14.12 -4.30 -0.04
N PHE A 83 -13.54 -3.15 -0.40
CA PHE A 83 -12.14 -2.85 -0.12
C PHE A 83 -11.83 -3.03 1.35
N ARG A 84 -12.60 -2.39 2.23
CA ARG A 84 -12.42 -2.47 3.68
C ARG A 84 -12.60 -3.88 4.22
N THR A 85 -13.61 -4.60 3.78
CA THR A 85 -13.89 -5.97 4.25
C THR A 85 -12.69 -6.87 3.95
N ILE A 86 -12.19 -6.82 2.71
CA ILE A 86 -11.09 -7.67 2.28
C ILE A 86 -9.76 -7.23 2.89
N SER A 87 -9.48 -5.92 2.92
CA SER A 87 -8.20 -5.45 3.47
C SER A 87 -8.07 -5.72 4.95
N VAL A 88 -9.14 -5.52 5.73
CA VAL A 88 -9.19 -5.82 7.15
C VAL A 88 -9.13 -7.32 7.41
N PHE A 89 -9.79 -8.14 6.57
CA PHE A 89 -9.70 -9.59 6.66
C PHE A 89 -8.27 -10.11 6.42
N PHE A 90 -7.60 -9.59 5.40
CA PHE A 90 -6.20 -9.88 5.13
C PHE A 90 -5.32 -9.42 6.29
N PHE A 91 -5.61 -8.28 6.89
CA PHE A 91 -4.86 -7.76 8.03
C PHE A 91 -5.00 -8.66 9.26
N ALA A 92 -6.21 -9.15 9.55
CA ALA A 92 -6.42 -10.14 10.59
C ALA A 92 -5.67 -11.44 10.30
N ILE A 93 -5.69 -11.94 9.06
CA ILE A 93 -4.90 -13.12 8.65
C ILE A 93 -3.41 -12.89 8.89
N PHE A 94 -2.86 -11.76 8.44
CA PHE A 94 -1.46 -11.41 8.61
C PHE A 94 -1.03 -11.47 10.08
N LEU A 95 -1.80 -10.87 10.99
CA LEU A 95 -1.51 -10.90 12.42
C LEU A 95 -1.55 -12.31 13.01
N HIS A 96 -2.54 -13.12 12.65
CA HIS A 96 -2.64 -14.49 13.13
C HIS A 96 -1.54 -15.40 12.57
N LEU A 97 -1.18 -15.25 11.29
CA LEU A 97 -0.05 -15.96 10.70
C LEU A 97 1.28 -15.52 11.32
N SER A 98 1.42 -14.24 11.67
CA SER A 98 2.58 -13.71 12.38
C SER A 98 2.72 -14.34 13.77
N MET A 99 1.63 -14.42 14.54
CA MET A 99 1.65 -15.12 15.82
C MET A 99 2.03 -16.60 15.64
N LYS A 100 1.45 -17.27 14.64
CA LYS A 100 1.76 -18.67 14.32
C LYS A 100 3.22 -18.89 13.91
N LEU A 101 3.89 -17.88 13.36
CA LEU A 101 5.31 -17.92 13.03
C LEU A 101 6.20 -18.03 14.29
N PHE A 102 5.75 -17.47 15.42
CA PHE A 102 6.52 -17.39 16.66
C PHE A 102 6.07 -18.38 17.73
N VAL A 103 4.78 -18.71 17.77
CA VAL A 103 4.24 -19.66 18.74
C VAL A 103 4.50 -21.10 18.26
N LYS A 104 5.17 -21.89 19.10
CA LYS A 104 5.36 -23.34 18.88
C LYS A 104 4.49 -24.20 19.80
N ASP A 105 3.91 -23.57 20.83
CA ASP A 105 3.14 -24.19 21.89
C ASP A 105 1.64 -23.88 21.69
N LYS A 106 0.75 -24.25 22.62
CA LYS A 106 -0.69 -23.98 22.50
C LYS A 106 -1.01 -22.50 22.69
N TRP A 107 -1.89 -21.94 21.85
CA TRP A 107 -2.39 -20.57 22.04
C TRP A 107 -3.35 -20.48 23.23
N ASN A 108 -3.05 -19.55 24.14
CA ASN A 108 -3.94 -19.13 25.22
C ASN A 108 -4.72 -17.88 24.81
N LEU A 109 -5.75 -17.52 25.59
CA LEU A 109 -6.60 -16.35 25.33
C LEU A 109 -5.80 -15.07 25.08
N ASN A 110 -4.79 -14.79 25.90
CA ASN A 110 -4.02 -13.55 25.80
C ASN A 110 -3.18 -13.46 24.52
N HIS A 111 -2.89 -14.58 23.83
CA HIS A 111 -2.26 -14.52 22.51
C HIS A 111 -3.19 -13.83 21.50
N TYR A 112 -4.49 -14.18 21.52
CA TYR A 112 -5.49 -13.54 20.68
C TYR A 112 -5.68 -12.07 21.05
N ILE A 113 -5.73 -11.75 22.34
CA ILE A 113 -5.91 -10.35 22.80
C ILE A 113 -4.72 -9.47 22.40
N ILE A 114 -3.48 -10.00 22.44
CA ILE A 114 -2.31 -9.27 21.93
C ILE A 114 -2.48 -8.92 20.45
N LEU A 115 -3.04 -9.82 19.63
CA LEU A 115 -3.30 -9.51 18.21
C LEU A 115 -4.28 -8.34 18.05
N TYR A 116 -5.28 -8.26 18.92
CA TYR A 116 -6.25 -7.17 18.92
C TYR A 116 -5.55 -5.87 19.33
N LEU A 117 -4.70 -5.91 20.37
CA LEU A 117 -3.90 -4.75 20.76
C LEU A 117 -3.04 -4.26 19.60
N VAL A 118 -2.29 -5.15 18.96
CA VAL A 118 -1.45 -4.83 17.80
C VAL A 118 -2.27 -4.20 16.68
N ALA A 119 -3.44 -4.75 16.36
CA ALA A 119 -4.32 -4.23 15.31
C ALA A 119 -4.75 -2.77 15.53
N PHE A 120 -4.85 -2.35 16.79
CA PHE A 120 -5.28 -1.00 17.16
C PHE A 120 -4.13 -0.05 17.48
N LEU A 121 -2.86 -0.43 17.39
CA LEU A 121 -1.75 0.47 17.67
C LEU A 121 -1.64 1.60 16.61
N PRO A 122 -1.28 2.84 16.97
CA PRO A 122 -1.38 4.01 16.07
C PRO A 122 -0.55 4.01 14.79
N TYR A 123 0.51 3.20 14.73
CA TYR A 123 1.36 3.05 13.54
C TYR A 123 0.98 1.83 12.69
N ILE A 124 0.15 0.94 13.24
CA ILE A 124 -0.18 -0.36 12.66
C ILE A 124 -1.61 -0.36 12.11
N ASN A 125 -2.51 0.39 12.74
CA ASN A 125 -3.92 0.43 12.35
C ASN A 125 -4.14 0.91 10.91
N SER A 126 -3.22 1.68 10.31
CA SER A 126 -3.33 2.15 8.92
C SER A 126 -2.96 1.11 7.88
N ILE A 127 -2.28 0.01 8.26
CA ILE A 127 -1.83 -1.06 7.35
C ILE A 127 -2.92 -1.56 6.38
N PRO A 128 -4.15 -1.92 6.82
CA PRO A 128 -5.17 -2.41 5.90
C PRO A 128 -5.59 -1.39 4.83
N GLU A 129 -5.55 -0.09 5.11
CA GLU A 129 -5.94 0.93 4.11
C GLU A 129 -4.74 1.41 3.27
N LYS A 130 -3.57 1.59 3.88
CA LYS A 130 -2.38 2.18 3.23
C LYS A 130 -1.51 1.16 2.50
N TYR A 131 -1.37 -0.05 3.03
CA TYR A 131 -0.40 -1.05 2.58
C TYR A 131 -1.06 -2.35 2.13
N PHE A 132 -2.20 -2.26 1.43
CA PHE A 132 -2.98 -3.46 1.08
C PHE A 132 -2.22 -4.40 0.14
N GLY A 133 -1.49 -3.90 -0.86
CA GLY A 133 -0.72 -4.74 -1.78
C GLY A 133 0.44 -5.46 -1.07
N GLU A 134 1.16 -4.73 -0.24
CA GLU A 134 2.23 -5.22 0.62
C GLU A 134 1.70 -6.28 1.60
N LEU A 135 0.53 -6.05 2.19
CA LEU A 135 -0.14 -6.96 3.11
C LEU A 135 -0.48 -8.30 2.44
N VAL A 136 -1.03 -8.28 1.22
CA VAL A 136 -1.28 -9.49 0.43
C VAL A 136 0.05 -10.25 0.22
N SER A 137 1.10 -9.56 -0.21
CA SER A 137 2.43 -10.16 -0.41
C SER A 137 3.01 -10.76 0.88
N ALA A 138 2.92 -10.04 1.99
CA ALA A 138 3.41 -10.46 3.30
C ALA A 138 2.71 -11.73 3.81
N ILE A 139 1.39 -11.85 3.64
CA ILE A 139 0.62 -13.06 4.00
C ILE A 139 1.10 -14.26 3.21
N VAL A 140 1.32 -14.09 1.91
CA VAL A 140 1.81 -15.16 1.03
C VAL A 140 3.23 -15.57 1.43
N LEU A 141 4.11 -14.60 1.71
CA LEU A 141 5.46 -14.87 2.20
C LEU A 141 5.46 -15.60 3.54
N ILE A 142 4.69 -15.15 4.54
CA ILE A 142 4.58 -15.85 5.83
C ILE A 142 4.01 -17.25 5.63
N SER A 143 3.06 -17.42 4.71
CA SER A 143 2.54 -18.74 4.36
C SER A 143 3.65 -19.64 3.83
N ILE A 144 4.52 -19.15 2.94
CA ILE A 144 5.73 -19.87 2.49
C ILE A 144 6.60 -20.24 3.71
N PHE A 145 6.89 -19.32 4.63
CA PHE A 145 7.66 -19.63 5.84
C PHE A 145 7.05 -20.76 6.69
N LEU A 146 5.72 -20.84 6.75
CA LEU A 146 5.00 -21.81 7.58
C LEU A 146 4.81 -23.16 6.89
N THR A 147 4.64 -23.19 5.57
CA THR A 147 4.34 -24.41 4.80
C THR A 147 5.59 -25.06 4.22
N PHE A 148 6.69 -24.34 4.05
CA PHE A 148 7.89 -24.86 3.40
C PHE A 148 8.56 -25.98 4.20
N LYS A 149 8.26 -27.22 3.83
CA LYS A 149 8.88 -28.44 4.38
C LYS A 149 9.73 -29.20 3.35
N MET A 150 9.45 -29.03 2.04
CA MET A 150 10.13 -29.72 0.93
C MET A 150 10.13 -31.25 1.11
N GLU A 151 9.00 -31.81 1.51
CA GLU A 151 8.82 -33.24 1.74
C GLU A 151 8.17 -33.92 0.52
N SER A 152 7.37 -33.19 -0.27
CA SER A 152 6.63 -33.71 -1.42
C SER A 152 6.79 -32.86 -2.70
N ILE A 153 6.47 -33.44 -3.87
CA ILE A 153 6.39 -32.69 -5.14
C ILE A 153 5.31 -31.59 -5.06
N LEU A 154 4.23 -31.84 -4.33
CA LEU A 154 3.17 -30.85 -4.12
C LEU A 154 3.72 -29.63 -3.38
N ASP A 155 4.63 -29.80 -2.42
CA ASP A 155 5.28 -28.68 -1.73
C ASP A 155 6.09 -27.80 -2.69
N ILE A 156 6.73 -28.40 -3.70
CA ILE A 156 7.50 -27.67 -4.71
C ILE A 156 6.56 -26.85 -5.60
N ILE A 157 5.46 -27.46 -6.07
CA ILE A 157 4.45 -26.76 -6.89
C ILE A 157 3.84 -25.60 -6.10
N LEU A 158 3.44 -25.86 -4.85
CA LEU A 158 2.88 -24.84 -3.97
C LEU A 158 3.88 -23.71 -3.70
N PHE A 159 5.15 -24.04 -3.48
CA PHE A 159 6.21 -23.05 -3.29
C PHE A 159 6.37 -22.14 -4.50
N VAL A 160 6.41 -22.71 -5.72
CA VAL A 160 6.49 -21.91 -6.97
C VAL A 160 5.26 -21.02 -7.11
N LEU A 161 4.06 -21.57 -6.91
CA LEU A 161 2.81 -20.82 -6.99
C LEU A 161 2.77 -19.64 -6.01
N LEU A 162 3.11 -19.89 -4.73
CA LEU A 162 3.12 -18.84 -3.71
C LEU A 162 4.23 -17.81 -3.97
N THR A 163 5.38 -18.22 -4.50
CA THR A 163 6.46 -17.29 -4.86
C THR A 163 6.01 -16.34 -5.98
N LEU A 164 5.36 -16.88 -7.02
CA LEU A 164 4.78 -16.06 -8.09
C LEU A 164 3.65 -15.16 -7.55
N LEU A 165 2.79 -15.69 -6.70
CA LEU A 165 1.71 -14.92 -6.10
C LEU A 165 2.25 -13.73 -5.28
N ALA A 166 3.29 -13.95 -4.46
CA ALA A 166 3.93 -12.89 -3.70
C ALA A 166 4.58 -11.83 -4.60
N PHE A 167 5.29 -12.28 -5.65
CA PHE A 167 5.92 -11.41 -6.65
C PHE A 167 4.91 -10.48 -7.34
N PHE A 168 3.79 -11.03 -7.80
CA PHE A 168 2.73 -10.25 -8.45
C PHE A 168 1.81 -9.50 -7.48
N SER A 169 1.97 -9.67 -6.17
CA SER A 169 1.21 -8.95 -5.16
C SER A 169 1.82 -7.59 -4.83
N ASN A 170 3.13 -7.57 -4.58
CA ASN A 170 3.90 -6.34 -4.38
C ASN A 170 5.38 -6.65 -4.56
N PHE A 171 6.01 -5.99 -5.54
CA PHE A 171 7.38 -6.33 -5.94
C PHE A 171 8.40 -6.07 -4.82
N MET A 172 8.28 -4.92 -4.14
CA MET A 172 9.23 -4.51 -3.11
C MET A 172 9.13 -5.36 -1.84
N THR A 173 7.91 -5.66 -1.40
CA THR A 173 7.68 -6.58 -0.27
C THR A 173 8.16 -7.99 -0.59
N PHE A 174 7.91 -8.48 -1.81
CA PHE A 174 8.48 -9.74 -2.27
C PHE A 174 10.00 -9.73 -2.20
N LEU A 175 10.65 -8.73 -2.80
CA LEU A 175 12.10 -8.64 -2.93
C LEU A 175 12.80 -8.72 -1.55
N PHE A 176 12.36 -7.92 -0.59
CA PHE A 176 12.95 -7.91 0.75
C PHE A 176 12.48 -9.06 1.64
N GLY A 177 11.19 -9.39 1.61
CA GLY A 177 10.63 -10.42 2.46
C GLY A 177 11.08 -11.84 2.05
N TYR A 178 11.19 -12.11 0.75
CA TYR A 178 11.75 -13.36 0.24
C TYR A 178 13.25 -13.48 0.55
N SER A 179 13.99 -12.37 0.54
CA SER A 179 15.39 -12.36 1.01
C SER A 179 15.51 -12.79 2.47
N GLY A 180 14.63 -12.27 3.34
CA GLY A 180 14.53 -12.71 4.73
C GLY A 180 14.23 -14.21 4.85
N PHE A 181 13.40 -14.75 3.96
CA PHE A 181 13.12 -16.19 3.89
C PHE A 181 14.36 -17.01 3.55
N VAL A 182 15.09 -16.64 2.50
CA VAL A 182 16.31 -17.36 2.09
C VAL A 182 17.38 -17.32 3.18
N ILE A 183 17.57 -16.17 3.84
CA ILE A 183 18.51 -16.03 4.97
C ILE A 183 18.13 -16.99 6.09
N LYS A 184 16.87 -16.95 6.56
CA LYS A 184 16.40 -17.82 7.66
C LYS A 184 16.49 -19.30 7.29
N ALA A 185 16.05 -19.67 6.09
CA ALA A 185 16.09 -21.05 5.60
C ALA A 185 17.53 -21.57 5.55
N SER A 186 18.48 -20.75 5.11
CA SER A 186 19.90 -21.11 5.05
C SER A 186 20.52 -21.27 6.43
N ILE A 187 20.20 -20.40 7.39
CA ILE A 187 20.65 -20.50 8.79
C ILE A 187 20.11 -21.79 9.43
N LEU A 188 18.82 -22.08 9.24
CA LEU A 188 18.20 -23.31 9.77
C LEU A 188 18.77 -24.57 9.10
N GLY A 189 18.97 -24.53 7.78
CA GLY A 189 19.58 -25.62 7.01
C GLY A 189 21.00 -25.93 7.47
N ALA A 190 21.81 -24.91 7.79
CA ALA A 190 23.16 -25.08 8.33
C ALA A 190 23.19 -25.71 9.73
N ARG A 191 22.11 -25.58 10.51
CA ARG A 191 21.98 -26.16 11.87
C ARG A 191 21.45 -27.60 11.87
N ARG A 192 20.79 -28.06 10.79
CA ARG A 192 20.22 -29.41 10.72
C ARG A 192 21.33 -30.44 10.47
N THR A 193 21.43 -31.44 11.36
CA THR A 193 22.35 -32.58 11.27
C THR A 193 21.82 -33.73 10.41
N LYS A 194 20.52 -33.75 10.11
CA LYS A 194 19.89 -34.75 9.24
C LYS A 194 20.03 -34.35 7.77
N VAL A 195 20.68 -35.24 7.01
CA VAL A 195 20.82 -35.17 5.56
C VAL A 195 19.43 -35.28 4.93
N THR A 196 18.88 -34.16 4.43
CA THR A 196 17.77 -34.22 3.47
C THR A 196 18.36 -34.46 2.07
N VAL A 197 17.52 -34.85 1.10
CA VAL A 197 17.93 -35.15 -0.29
C VAL A 197 18.77 -34.02 -0.92
N PHE A 198 18.60 -32.77 -0.47
CA PHE A 198 19.32 -31.58 -0.96
C PHE A 198 20.55 -31.16 -0.14
N TYR A 199 20.67 -31.60 1.11
CA TYR A 199 21.74 -31.17 2.02
C TYR A 199 22.67 -32.32 2.39
N LYS A 200 23.31 -32.91 1.36
CA LYS A 200 24.30 -33.98 1.52
C LYS A 200 25.66 -33.49 2.06
N ARG A 201 25.94 -32.18 2.01
CA ARG A 201 27.15 -31.55 2.54
C ARG A 201 26.81 -30.32 3.39
N LYS A 202 27.44 -30.19 4.57
CA LYS A 202 27.23 -29.09 5.55
C LYS A 202 27.38 -27.67 4.97
N ASN A 203 28.09 -27.50 3.85
CA ASN A 203 28.40 -26.18 3.26
C ASN A 203 27.42 -25.72 2.18
N ILE A 204 26.55 -26.60 1.66
CA ILE A 204 25.60 -26.26 0.57
C ILE A 204 24.65 -25.12 0.95
N PRO A 205 24.03 -25.07 2.15
CA PRO A 205 23.14 -23.96 2.51
C PRO A 205 23.85 -22.59 2.51
N LYS A 206 25.11 -22.56 2.96
CA LYS A 206 25.92 -21.33 2.98
C LYS A 206 26.28 -20.86 1.57
N LEU A 207 26.60 -21.80 0.66
CA LEU A 207 26.89 -21.47 -0.74
C LEU A 207 25.65 -20.93 -1.45
N ILE A 208 24.48 -21.57 -1.27
CA ILE A 208 23.20 -21.09 -1.81
C ILE A 208 22.90 -19.68 -1.32
N LEU A 209 23.08 -19.43 -0.02
CA LEU A 209 22.90 -18.09 0.55
C LEU A 209 23.84 -17.06 -0.08
N LEU A 210 25.12 -17.39 -0.24
CA LEU A 210 26.11 -16.48 -0.82
C LEU A 210 25.76 -16.15 -2.28
N VAL A 211 25.43 -17.15 -3.09
CA VAL A 211 25.01 -16.95 -4.48
C VAL A 211 23.75 -16.09 -4.54
N TYR A 212 22.75 -16.39 -3.71
CA TYR A 212 21.51 -15.63 -3.64
C TYR A 212 21.76 -14.17 -3.25
N LEU A 213 22.53 -13.90 -2.19
CA LEU A 213 22.82 -12.54 -1.74
C LEU A 213 23.64 -11.75 -2.78
N SER A 214 24.54 -12.43 -3.50
CA SER A 214 25.29 -11.82 -4.60
C SER A 214 24.37 -11.41 -5.75
N LEU A 215 23.44 -12.29 -6.15
CA LEU A 215 22.43 -12.00 -7.18
C LEU A 215 21.44 -10.92 -6.71
N PHE A 216 21.01 -10.97 -5.46
CA PHE A 216 20.13 -9.97 -4.86
C PHE A 216 20.77 -8.58 -4.90
N PHE A 217 22.04 -8.48 -4.48
CA PHE A 217 22.79 -7.22 -4.55
C PHE A 217 22.96 -6.74 -6.00
N LEU A 218 23.27 -7.63 -6.93
CA LEU A 218 23.37 -7.29 -8.35
C LEU A 218 22.04 -6.78 -8.92
N ILE A 219 20.91 -7.38 -8.52
CA ILE A 219 19.57 -6.90 -8.90
C ILE A 219 19.35 -5.50 -8.34
N LEU A 220 19.60 -5.26 -7.05
CA LEU A 220 19.44 -3.92 -6.45
C LEU A 220 20.31 -2.87 -7.16
N LEU A 221 21.57 -3.22 -7.46
CA LEU A 221 22.48 -2.36 -8.20
C LEU A 221 21.95 -2.05 -9.60
N THR A 222 21.45 -3.06 -10.31
CA THR A 222 20.88 -2.93 -11.65
C THR A 222 19.65 -2.03 -11.62
N LEU A 223 18.70 -2.29 -10.71
CA LEU A 223 17.49 -1.47 -10.57
C LEU A 223 17.81 -0.01 -10.23
N GLY A 224 18.85 0.21 -9.41
CA GLY A 224 19.32 1.54 -9.05
C GLY A 224 20.04 2.28 -10.18
N VAL A 225 20.99 1.63 -10.86
CA VAL A 225 21.82 2.24 -11.92
C VAL A 225 20.99 2.55 -13.18
N PHE A 226 20.01 1.71 -13.52
CA PHE A 226 19.16 1.91 -14.69
C PHE A 226 17.92 2.79 -14.41
N ASP A 227 17.86 3.47 -13.27
CA ASP A 227 16.74 4.33 -12.87
C ASP A 227 15.37 3.65 -13.04
N PHE A 228 15.27 2.37 -12.69
CA PHE A 228 14.06 1.56 -12.93
C PHE A 228 12.81 2.15 -12.23
N PHE A 229 13.01 2.76 -11.06
CA PHE A 229 11.98 3.48 -10.29
C PHE A 229 12.04 5.01 -10.51
N GLY A 230 12.78 5.49 -11.50
CA GLY A 230 13.01 6.92 -11.79
C GLY A 230 14.36 7.44 -11.28
N LYS A 231 14.61 8.75 -11.45
CA LYS A 231 15.91 9.45 -11.20
C LYS A 231 16.51 9.29 -9.79
N HIS A 232 15.72 8.78 -8.85
CA HIS A 232 16.13 8.55 -7.46
C HIS A 232 15.88 7.11 -7.04
N SER A 233 16.16 6.15 -7.93
CA SER A 233 15.85 4.73 -7.71
C SER A 233 16.51 4.14 -6.45
N PHE A 234 17.77 4.47 -6.16
CA PHE A 234 18.41 4.03 -4.91
C PHE A 234 17.71 4.58 -3.67
N HIS A 235 17.32 5.86 -3.70
CA HIS A 235 16.58 6.47 -2.61
C HIS A 235 15.21 5.81 -2.43
N PHE A 236 14.48 5.57 -3.53
CA PHE A 236 13.21 4.85 -3.51
C PHE A 236 13.37 3.46 -2.90
N ILE A 237 14.34 2.66 -3.37
CA ILE A 237 14.59 1.31 -2.86
C ILE A 237 14.86 1.32 -1.35
N PHE A 238 15.75 2.21 -0.90
CA PHE A 238 16.11 2.31 0.53
C PHE A 238 14.93 2.82 1.37
N HIS A 239 14.21 3.82 0.90
CA HIS A 239 13.06 4.38 1.60
C HIS A 239 11.92 3.37 1.70
N SER A 240 11.57 2.67 0.60
CA SER A 240 10.59 1.59 0.60
C SER A 240 11.00 0.45 1.54
N PHE A 241 12.28 0.07 1.58
CA PHE A 241 12.77 -0.92 2.53
C PHE A 241 12.52 -0.49 3.98
N LEU A 242 12.90 0.74 4.33
CA LEU A 242 12.71 1.26 5.68
C LEU A 242 11.22 1.40 6.03
N ASP A 243 10.40 1.91 5.13
CA ASP A 243 8.96 2.08 5.35
C ASP A 243 8.25 0.73 5.58
N HIS A 244 8.62 -0.29 4.78
CA HIS A 244 8.10 -1.65 4.96
C HIS A 244 8.62 -2.30 6.26
N LEU A 245 9.89 -2.07 6.62
CA LEU A 245 10.47 -2.55 7.88
C LEU A 245 9.79 -1.91 9.09
N LEU A 246 9.49 -0.61 9.03
CA LEU A 246 8.77 0.10 10.09
C LEU A 246 7.31 -0.34 10.18
N SER A 247 6.62 -0.56 9.05
CA SER A 247 5.21 -0.94 9.06
C SER A 247 5.00 -2.40 9.47
N PHE A 248 5.63 -3.34 8.74
CA PHE A 248 5.45 -4.77 8.96
C PHE A 248 6.43 -5.34 9.99
N GLY A 249 7.68 -4.86 10.01
CA GLY A 249 8.69 -5.34 10.96
C GLY A 249 8.39 -4.97 12.40
N ILE A 250 7.87 -3.76 12.68
CA ILE A 250 7.40 -3.39 14.03
C ILE A 250 6.21 -4.27 14.42
N SER A 251 5.25 -4.49 13.52
CA SER A 251 4.11 -5.38 13.78
C SER A 251 4.57 -6.78 14.17
N LEU A 252 5.50 -7.36 13.40
CA LEU A 252 6.12 -8.66 13.71
C LEU A 252 6.89 -8.64 15.03
N GLY A 253 7.64 -7.57 15.30
CA GLY A 253 8.42 -7.38 16.52
C GLY A 253 7.53 -7.34 17.76
N ILE A 254 6.43 -6.60 17.73
CA ILE A 254 5.49 -6.52 18.85
C ILE A 254 4.80 -7.86 19.08
N VAL A 255 4.39 -8.56 18.02
CA VAL A 255 3.82 -9.92 18.15
C VAL A 255 4.85 -10.87 18.76
N TYR A 256 6.11 -10.82 18.32
CA TYR A 256 7.20 -11.64 18.87
C TYR A 256 7.46 -11.32 20.35
N VAL A 257 7.58 -10.06 20.72
CA VAL A 257 7.79 -9.62 22.11
C VAL A 257 6.61 -10.02 22.98
N GLY A 258 5.39 -9.79 22.51
CA GLY A 258 4.16 -10.21 23.20
C GLY A 258 4.14 -11.71 23.45
N GLN A 259 4.50 -12.51 22.44
CA GLN A 259 4.62 -13.96 22.60
C GLN A 259 5.72 -14.36 23.59
N PHE A 260 6.88 -13.73 23.51
CA PHE A 260 7.99 -13.99 24.41
C PHE A 260 7.60 -13.68 25.87
N LEU A 261 6.93 -12.56 26.12
CA LEU A 261 6.47 -12.16 27.43
C LEU A 261 5.41 -13.12 27.98
N LEU A 262 4.41 -13.52 27.17
CA LEU A 262 3.40 -14.50 27.59
C LEU A 262 3.99 -15.86 27.94
N LYS A 263 5.11 -16.24 27.31
CA LYS A 263 5.81 -17.49 27.60
C LYS A 263 6.67 -17.39 28.86
N SER A 264 7.33 -16.26 29.07
CA SER A 264 8.26 -16.05 30.18
C SER A 264 7.52 -15.79 31.50
N GLU A 265 6.44 -15.00 31.46
CA GLU A 265 5.74 -14.54 32.66
C GLU A 265 4.34 -15.15 32.77
N LYS A 266 4.13 -16.00 33.78
CA LYS A 266 2.83 -16.64 34.02
C LYS A 266 1.74 -15.65 34.40
N GLU A 267 2.09 -14.58 35.11
CA GLU A 267 1.15 -13.53 35.53
C GLU A 267 0.53 -12.78 34.34
N LEU A 268 1.21 -12.73 33.20
CA LEU A 268 0.68 -12.16 31.97
C LEU A 268 -0.41 -13.01 31.32
N ASN A 269 -0.60 -14.25 31.78
CA ASN A 269 -1.74 -15.10 31.42
C ASN A 269 -2.91 -15.00 32.41
N SER A 270 -2.83 -14.12 33.42
CA SER A 270 -3.89 -13.93 34.41
C SER A 270 -5.08 -13.12 33.86
N PRO A 271 -6.28 -13.25 34.47
CA PRO A 271 -7.44 -12.43 34.13
C PRO A 271 -7.21 -10.91 34.33
N VAL A 272 -6.36 -10.53 35.29
CA VAL A 272 -6.02 -9.12 35.53
C VAL A 272 -5.28 -8.54 34.33
N SER A 273 -4.26 -9.25 33.85
CA SER A 273 -3.51 -8.88 32.64
C SER A 273 -4.41 -8.83 31.40
N THR A 274 -5.35 -9.77 31.26
CA THR A 274 -6.38 -9.74 30.22
C THR A 274 -7.21 -8.44 30.28
N GLY A 275 -7.67 -8.04 31.47
CA GLY A 275 -8.41 -6.79 31.67
C GLY A 275 -7.60 -5.55 31.27
N ILE A 276 -6.32 -5.49 31.66
CA ILE A 276 -5.41 -4.40 31.28
C ILE A 276 -5.24 -4.33 29.76
N LEU A 277 -5.02 -5.46 29.08
CA LEU A 277 -4.89 -5.50 27.63
C LEU A 277 -6.16 -4.99 26.91
N ILE A 278 -7.35 -5.32 27.43
CA ILE A 278 -8.62 -4.82 26.89
C ILE A 278 -8.72 -3.30 27.04
N ILE A 279 -8.34 -2.76 28.20
CA ILE A 279 -8.30 -1.30 28.42
C ILE A 279 -7.34 -0.64 27.43
N LEU A 280 -6.14 -1.22 27.23
CA LEU A 280 -5.16 -0.69 26.27
C LEU A 280 -5.69 -0.71 24.83
N ILE A 281 -6.41 -1.76 24.43
CA ILE A 281 -7.10 -1.82 23.12
C ILE A 281 -8.09 -0.65 23.00
N ALA A 282 -8.93 -0.44 24.01
CA ALA A 282 -9.93 0.62 23.99
C ALA A 282 -9.29 2.02 23.92
N VAL A 283 -8.27 2.28 24.73
CA VAL A 283 -7.50 3.55 24.71
C VAL A 283 -6.86 3.77 23.34
N SER A 284 -6.23 2.73 22.77
CA SER A 284 -5.59 2.82 21.46
C SER A 284 -6.61 3.04 20.34
N GLY A 285 -7.78 2.40 20.41
CA GLY A 285 -8.90 2.62 19.50
C GLY A 285 -9.40 4.07 19.55
N ILE A 286 -9.65 4.61 20.76
CA ILE A 286 -10.12 5.99 20.94
C ILE A 286 -9.09 7.01 20.42
N TYR A 287 -7.81 6.80 20.73
CA TYR A 287 -6.74 7.67 20.23
C TYR A 287 -6.73 7.73 18.69
N ASN A 288 -6.83 6.57 18.04
CA ASN A 288 -6.83 6.49 16.58
C ASN A 288 -8.11 7.00 15.92
N PHE A 289 -9.23 6.94 16.63
CA PHE A 289 -10.49 7.52 16.17
C PHE A 289 -10.40 9.04 16.06
N LYS A 290 -9.74 9.69 17.03
CA LYS A 290 -9.56 11.15 17.07
C LYS A 290 -8.51 11.69 16.11
N LYS A 291 -7.64 10.84 15.56
CA LYS A 291 -6.59 11.25 14.63
C LYS A 291 -7.22 11.67 13.29
N GLU A 292 -7.20 12.97 13.02
CA GLU A 292 -7.68 13.59 11.78
C GLU A 292 -6.94 13.03 10.55
N GLY A 293 -7.70 12.78 9.48
CA GLY A 293 -7.18 12.38 8.18
C GLY A 293 -6.91 13.57 7.27
N PHE A 294 -6.62 13.31 5.99
CA PHE A 294 -6.52 14.38 5.00
C PHE A 294 -7.85 15.12 4.84
N ASN A 295 -7.76 16.40 4.48
CA ASN A 295 -8.92 17.25 4.28
C ASN A 295 -9.66 16.90 2.98
N LEU A 296 -10.56 15.90 3.05
CA LEU A 296 -11.41 15.47 1.94
C LEU A 296 -12.34 16.59 1.43
N SER A 297 -12.60 17.62 2.24
CA SER A 297 -13.46 18.73 1.81
C SER A 297 -12.82 19.54 0.68
N GLU A 298 -11.50 19.75 0.73
CA GLU A 298 -10.79 20.49 -0.32
C GLU A 298 -10.76 19.72 -1.63
N LEU A 299 -10.48 18.40 -1.60
CA LEU A 299 -10.54 17.54 -2.79
C LEU A 299 -11.94 17.49 -3.39
N ASN A 300 -12.99 17.47 -2.56
CA ASN A 300 -14.36 17.53 -3.03
C ASN A 300 -14.68 18.86 -3.71
N LEU A 301 -14.24 20.00 -3.15
CA LEU A 301 -14.39 21.31 -3.78
C LEU A 301 -13.68 21.34 -5.14
N GLN A 302 -12.41 20.92 -5.19
CA GLN A 302 -11.63 20.87 -6.43
C GLN A 302 -12.30 20.00 -7.49
N LYS A 303 -12.69 18.76 -7.14
CA LYS A 303 -13.40 17.84 -8.03
C LYS A 303 -14.70 18.44 -8.56
N ASN A 304 -15.53 19.01 -7.68
CA ASN A 304 -16.82 19.58 -8.06
C ASN A 304 -16.65 20.79 -8.99
N GLU A 305 -15.69 21.66 -8.72
CA GLU A 305 -15.40 22.82 -9.57
C GLU A 305 -14.84 22.40 -10.93
N ILE A 306 -13.90 21.44 -10.99
CA ILE A 306 -13.39 20.91 -12.26
C ILE A 306 -14.53 20.31 -13.10
N HIS A 307 -15.40 19.51 -12.49
CA HIS A 307 -16.56 18.94 -13.16
C HIS A 307 -17.52 20.03 -13.66
N SER A 308 -17.81 21.03 -12.83
CA SER A 308 -18.63 22.19 -13.19
C SER A 308 -18.04 23.01 -14.36
N LEU A 309 -16.72 23.22 -14.39
CA LEU A 309 -16.04 23.93 -15.49
C LEU A 309 -16.11 23.16 -16.81
N LYS A 310 -16.02 21.82 -16.77
CA LYS A 310 -16.23 20.96 -17.95
C LYS A 310 -17.69 21.00 -18.42
N MET A 311 -18.64 20.89 -17.50
CA MET A 311 -20.09 20.93 -17.82
C MET A 311 -20.52 22.28 -18.42
N ARG A 312 -19.91 23.38 -17.97
CA ARG A 312 -20.12 24.73 -18.54
C ARG A 312 -19.40 24.96 -19.87
N GLY A 313 -18.63 24.00 -20.37
CA GLY A 313 -17.85 24.13 -21.61
C GLY A 313 -16.66 25.10 -21.51
N VAL A 314 -16.27 25.49 -20.29
CA VAL A 314 -15.11 26.37 -20.03
C VAL A 314 -13.80 25.62 -20.28
N ILE A 315 -13.78 24.35 -19.89
CA ILE A 315 -12.74 23.37 -20.27
C ILE A 315 -13.33 22.58 -21.43
N SER A 316 -12.69 22.63 -22.60
CA SER A 316 -13.15 21.84 -23.76
C SER A 316 -12.97 20.36 -23.48
N LYS A 317 -13.80 19.51 -24.11
CA LYS A 317 -13.62 18.05 -24.05
C LYS A 317 -12.26 17.58 -24.59
N ALA A 318 -11.63 18.37 -25.46
CA ALA A 318 -10.32 18.08 -26.00
C ALA A 318 -9.17 18.47 -25.06
N ASP A 319 -9.39 19.43 -24.16
CA ASP A 319 -8.38 19.97 -23.25
C ASP A 319 -8.16 18.99 -22.09
N GLN A 320 -6.91 18.75 -21.75
CA GLN A 320 -6.54 17.89 -20.63
C GLN A 320 -6.37 18.70 -19.35
N VAL A 321 -6.76 18.11 -18.22
CA VAL A 321 -6.53 18.67 -16.89
C VAL A 321 -5.49 17.80 -16.18
N TYR A 322 -4.36 18.41 -15.84
CA TYR A 322 -3.27 17.81 -15.10
C TYR A 322 -3.44 18.10 -13.61
N SER A 323 -3.27 17.10 -12.76
CA SER A 323 -3.33 17.23 -11.30
C SER A 323 -2.34 16.29 -10.63
N ASP A 324 -2.14 16.45 -9.33
CA ASP A 324 -1.52 15.38 -8.55
C ASP A 324 -2.33 14.08 -8.65
N LYS A 325 -1.64 12.96 -8.40
CA LYS A 325 -2.25 11.63 -8.50
C LYS A 325 -3.40 11.41 -7.54
N PHE A 326 -3.33 11.97 -6.34
CA PHE A 326 -4.38 11.79 -5.34
C PHE A 326 -5.69 12.42 -5.82
N LEU A 327 -5.66 13.66 -6.30
CA LEU A 327 -6.83 14.29 -6.89
C LEU A 327 -7.33 13.54 -8.13
N ALA A 328 -6.43 13.01 -8.96
CA ALA A 328 -6.81 12.23 -10.15
C ALA A 328 -7.55 10.93 -9.80
N ASP A 329 -7.00 10.13 -8.88
CA ASP A 329 -7.62 8.90 -8.38
C ASP A 329 -8.96 9.18 -7.70
N PHE A 330 -9.01 10.23 -6.87
CA PHE A 330 -10.22 10.67 -6.16
C PHE A 330 -11.33 11.12 -7.12
N ALA A 331 -11.00 11.98 -8.09
CA ALA A 331 -11.95 12.47 -9.09
C ALA A 331 -12.46 11.33 -9.97
N TYR A 332 -11.59 10.43 -10.41
CA TYR A 332 -12.02 9.26 -11.17
C TYR A 332 -12.97 8.37 -10.37
N PHE A 333 -12.65 8.10 -9.09
CA PHE A 333 -13.49 7.26 -8.25
C PHE A 333 -14.90 7.83 -8.05
N TYR A 334 -15.05 9.13 -7.76
CA TYR A 334 -16.37 9.71 -7.47
C TYR A 334 -17.13 10.20 -8.72
N SER A 335 -16.45 10.81 -9.70
CA SER A 335 -17.11 11.42 -10.87
C SER A 335 -16.76 10.79 -12.22
N LYS A 336 -15.87 9.78 -12.26
CA LYS A 336 -15.29 9.20 -13.50
C LYS A 336 -14.53 10.23 -14.35
N GLU A 337 -14.21 11.38 -13.79
CA GLU A 337 -13.41 12.39 -14.45
C GLU A 337 -11.97 11.91 -14.54
N LYS A 338 -11.45 11.78 -15.77
CA LYS A 338 -10.05 11.39 -16.01
C LYS A 338 -9.18 12.63 -16.01
N LEU A 339 -8.42 12.82 -14.92
CA LEU A 339 -7.36 13.81 -14.83
C LEU A 339 -6.02 13.14 -15.12
N LYS A 340 -5.13 13.83 -15.83
CA LYS A 340 -3.76 13.35 -16.08
C LYS A 340 -2.88 13.66 -14.88
N TYR A 341 -2.10 12.68 -14.43
CA TYR A 341 -1.14 12.86 -13.33
C TYR A 341 0.30 12.52 -13.73
N HIS A 342 0.55 12.24 -15.01
CA HIS A 342 1.87 11.97 -15.57
C HIS A 342 2.06 12.71 -16.90
N ASN A 343 3.29 12.65 -17.43
CA ASN A 343 3.69 13.23 -18.72
C ASN A 343 3.35 14.71 -18.86
N LEU A 344 3.66 15.50 -17.83
CA LEU A 344 3.43 16.95 -17.85
C LEU A 344 4.14 17.65 -19.03
N GLU A 345 5.23 17.06 -19.53
CA GLU A 345 5.99 17.56 -20.69
C GLU A 345 5.13 17.57 -21.99
N GLU A 346 4.11 16.71 -22.09
CA GLU A 346 3.18 16.63 -23.23
C GLU A 346 2.01 17.63 -23.14
N MET A 347 1.97 18.46 -22.10
CA MET A 347 0.90 19.44 -21.90
C MET A 347 0.81 20.42 -23.08
N LYS A 348 -0.39 20.61 -23.64
CA LYS A 348 -0.64 21.57 -24.72
C LYS A 348 -0.91 22.97 -24.17
N ALA A 349 -0.82 24.00 -25.01
CA ALA A 349 -1.03 25.40 -24.59
C ALA A 349 -2.39 25.63 -23.90
N ASN A 350 -3.45 24.98 -24.40
CA ASN A 350 -4.81 25.08 -23.86
C ASN A 350 -5.09 24.15 -22.68
N ASP A 351 -4.21 23.19 -22.39
CA ASP A 351 -4.37 22.29 -21.26
C ASP A 351 -4.22 23.06 -19.94
N PHE A 352 -4.69 22.44 -18.87
CA PHE A 352 -4.76 23.04 -17.54
C PHE A 352 -3.96 22.24 -16.52
N LEU A 353 -3.38 22.91 -15.54
CA LEU A 353 -2.73 22.30 -14.37
C LEU A 353 -3.41 22.80 -13.10
N VAL A 354 -3.74 21.87 -12.21
CA VAL A 354 -4.16 22.18 -10.84
C VAL A 354 -2.93 22.58 -10.04
N VAL A 355 -2.93 23.80 -9.51
CA VAL A 355 -1.85 24.35 -8.69
C VAL A 355 -2.38 24.59 -7.28
N ASN A 356 -1.87 23.81 -6.34
CA ASN A 356 -2.18 23.94 -4.91
C ASN A 356 -1.27 24.99 -4.25
N GLY A 357 -1.75 25.58 -3.15
CA GLY A 357 -1.01 26.58 -2.37
C GLY A 357 -1.08 28.02 -2.90
N ILE A 358 -2.00 28.32 -3.83
CA ILE A 358 -2.21 29.66 -4.40
C ILE A 358 -3.39 30.33 -3.68
N TRP A 359 -3.10 31.37 -2.90
CA TRP A 359 -4.07 32.04 -2.04
C TRP A 359 -4.76 33.21 -2.75
N THR A 360 -5.76 33.82 -2.13
CA THR A 360 -6.43 35.03 -2.65
C THR A 360 -5.46 36.18 -2.94
N SER A 361 -4.47 36.39 -2.08
CA SER A 361 -3.41 37.40 -2.29
C SER A 361 -2.59 37.12 -3.56
N ASP A 362 -2.16 35.86 -3.74
CA ASP A 362 -1.40 35.43 -4.91
C ASP A 362 -2.22 35.62 -6.19
N ARG A 363 -3.52 35.26 -6.16
CA ARG A 363 -4.47 35.44 -7.28
C ARG A 363 -4.59 36.91 -7.70
N ASN A 364 -4.74 37.81 -6.73
CA ASN A 364 -4.84 39.24 -6.99
C ASN A 364 -3.55 39.80 -7.60
N GLN A 365 -2.38 39.32 -7.15
CA GLN A 365 -1.09 39.73 -7.70
C GLN A 365 -0.91 39.22 -9.14
N ILE A 366 -1.25 37.95 -9.41
CA ILE A 366 -1.22 37.38 -10.78
C ILE A 366 -2.12 38.21 -11.71
N GLY A 367 -3.33 38.56 -11.27
CA GLY A 367 -4.26 39.38 -12.06
C GLY A 367 -3.77 40.80 -12.34
N LYS A 368 -2.92 41.38 -11.47
CA LYS A 368 -2.29 42.69 -11.70
C LYS A 368 -1.13 42.62 -12.69
N LEU A 369 -0.33 41.56 -12.63
CA LEU A 369 0.89 41.43 -13.43
C LEU A 369 0.64 40.92 -14.84
N PHE A 370 -0.31 40.00 -14.99
CA PHE A 370 -0.60 39.37 -16.27
C PHE A 370 -1.97 39.84 -16.76
N HIS A 371 -1.99 40.57 -17.87
CA HIS A 371 -3.24 41.01 -18.50
C HIS A 371 -3.63 40.04 -19.61
N SER A 372 -4.92 39.68 -19.67
CA SER A 372 -5.46 38.78 -20.68
C SER A 372 -6.95 39.04 -20.90
N ASN A 373 -7.40 38.95 -22.16
CA ASN A 373 -8.82 39.01 -22.51
C ASN A 373 -9.58 37.74 -22.10
N LYS A 374 -8.87 36.65 -21.81
CA LYS A 374 -9.41 35.40 -21.27
C LYS A 374 -9.09 35.29 -19.78
N PRO A 375 -9.95 34.66 -18.96
CA PRO A 375 -9.64 34.37 -17.56
C PRO A 375 -8.31 33.59 -17.46
N LEU A 376 -7.37 34.15 -16.69
CA LEU A 376 -6.00 33.67 -16.53
C LEU A 376 -5.96 32.31 -15.82
N PHE A 377 -6.80 32.16 -14.80
CA PHE A 377 -6.94 30.95 -14.00
C PHE A 377 -8.39 30.83 -13.51
N TYR A 378 -8.78 29.63 -13.10
CA TYR A 378 -10.08 29.38 -12.46
C TYR A 378 -9.86 28.95 -11.01
N PRO A 379 -10.48 29.60 -10.02
CA PRO A 379 -10.36 29.16 -8.63
C PRO A 379 -11.07 27.81 -8.44
N LEU A 380 -10.40 26.87 -7.77
CA LEU A 380 -10.94 25.55 -7.43
C LEU A 380 -11.25 25.43 -5.93
N SER A 381 -10.44 26.08 -5.09
CA SER A 381 -10.67 26.24 -3.65
C SER A 381 -10.17 27.61 -3.16
N SER A 382 -10.13 27.83 -1.85
CA SER A 382 -9.48 28.99 -1.24
C SER A 382 -7.97 29.03 -1.50
N THR A 383 -7.35 27.86 -1.72
CA THR A 383 -5.90 27.62 -1.80
C THR A 383 -5.47 26.94 -3.09
N SER A 384 -6.37 26.66 -4.02
CA SER A 384 -6.04 25.99 -5.28
C SER A 384 -6.71 26.64 -6.47
N VAL A 385 -6.01 26.60 -7.59
CA VAL A 385 -6.43 27.19 -8.86
C VAL A 385 -6.10 26.27 -10.02
N LEU A 386 -6.88 26.39 -11.08
CA LEU A 386 -6.65 25.77 -12.37
C LEU A 386 -5.97 26.80 -13.29
N MET A 387 -4.71 26.56 -13.67
CA MET A 387 -3.94 27.46 -14.54
C MET A 387 -3.74 26.84 -15.92
N ARG A 388 -3.85 27.65 -16.99
CA ARG A 388 -3.48 27.22 -18.34
C ARG A 388 -1.96 27.14 -18.51
N LYS A 389 -1.46 26.26 -19.38
CA LYS A 389 -0.03 26.17 -19.69
C LYS A 389 0.58 27.51 -20.12
N GLU A 390 -0.13 28.27 -20.96
CA GLU A 390 0.34 29.59 -21.41
C GLU A 390 0.65 30.55 -20.24
N LEU A 391 -0.17 30.53 -19.19
CA LEU A 391 0.07 31.36 -18.01
C LEU A 391 1.28 30.85 -17.21
N ILE A 392 1.38 29.53 -17.05
CA ILE A 392 2.49 28.87 -16.34
C ILE A 392 3.82 29.25 -17.00
N GLU A 393 3.91 29.18 -18.32
CA GLU A 393 5.11 29.54 -19.07
C GLU A 393 5.46 31.02 -18.90
N LYS A 394 4.47 31.93 -18.99
CA LYS A 394 4.68 33.37 -18.74
C LYS A 394 5.21 33.66 -17.34
N ILE A 395 4.68 32.97 -16.32
CA ILE A 395 5.13 33.12 -14.93
C ILE A 395 6.57 32.62 -14.78
N LEU A 396 6.91 31.47 -15.37
CA LEU A 396 8.25 30.90 -15.28
C LEU A 396 9.30 31.74 -16.01
N GLN A 397 8.93 32.33 -17.16
CA GLN A 397 9.78 33.19 -17.97
C GLN A 397 9.93 34.61 -17.42
N SER A 398 9.04 35.05 -16.51
CA SER A 398 9.16 36.35 -15.87
C SER A 398 10.50 36.47 -15.13
N LYS A 399 11.18 37.60 -15.34
CA LYS A 399 12.43 37.95 -14.66
C LYS A 399 12.20 38.41 -13.20
N GLU A 400 10.97 38.74 -12.84
CA GLU A 400 10.62 39.15 -11.49
C GLU A 400 10.62 37.96 -10.52
N GLU A 401 11.13 38.17 -9.31
CA GLU A 401 11.00 37.21 -8.22
C GLU A 401 9.58 37.25 -7.67
N LEU A 402 8.76 36.32 -8.17
CA LEU A 402 7.36 36.20 -7.78
C LEU A 402 7.22 35.12 -6.69
N PRO A 403 6.58 35.40 -5.54
CA PRO A 403 6.43 34.43 -4.45
C PRO A 403 5.76 33.11 -4.88
N PHE A 404 4.85 33.18 -5.85
CA PHE A 404 4.16 32.02 -6.42
C PHE A 404 4.98 31.25 -7.47
N LYS A 405 6.07 31.82 -8.00
CA LYS A 405 6.97 31.13 -8.95
C LYS A 405 7.65 29.93 -8.29
N GLY A 406 8.10 30.08 -7.04
CA GLY A 406 8.65 28.97 -6.25
C GLY A 406 7.62 27.87 -5.96
N LYS A 407 6.37 28.26 -5.63
CA LYS A 407 5.26 27.31 -5.44
C LYS A 407 4.94 26.55 -6.72
N LEU A 408 4.89 27.24 -7.86
CA LEU A 408 4.65 26.63 -9.16
C LEU A 408 5.78 25.69 -9.55
N GLN A 409 7.04 26.09 -9.42
CA GLN A 409 8.19 25.22 -9.66
C GLN A 409 8.17 23.98 -8.77
N LYS A 410 7.78 24.13 -7.50
CA LYS A 410 7.61 22.99 -6.59
C LYS A 410 6.57 22.00 -7.12
N VAL A 411 5.38 22.47 -7.52
CA VAL A 411 4.33 21.62 -8.11
C VAL A 411 4.81 20.92 -9.38
N LEU A 412 5.53 21.64 -10.26
CA LEU A 412 6.08 21.08 -11.50
C LEU A 412 7.15 20.01 -11.23
N ASN A 413 7.99 20.22 -10.21
CA ASN A 413 9.05 19.30 -9.84
C ASN A 413 8.52 18.06 -9.11
N GLU A 414 7.44 18.19 -8.33
CA GLU A 414 6.78 17.11 -7.59
C GLU A 414 5.82 16.28 -8.46
N PHE A 415 5.56 16.72 -9.70
CA PHE A 415 4.64 16.02 -10.60
C PHE A 415 5.19 14.64 -10.99
N GLU A 416 4.35 13.61 -10.90
CA GLU A 416 4.80 12.23 -11.16
C GLU A 416 5.27 12.07 -12.61
N LYS A 417 6.42 11.41 -12.76
CA LYS A 417 6.95 10.98 -14.06
C LYS A 417 6.73 9.49 -14.21
N ARG A 418 6.29 9.08 -15.40
CA ARG A 418 6.10 7.66 -15.71
C ARG A 418 7.45 6.95 -15.69
N THR A 419 7.58 5.94 -14.83
CA THR A 419 8.83 5.18 -14.65
C THR A 419 8.84 3.90 -15.49
N PRO A 420 10.02 3.30 -15.75
CA PRO A 420 10.11 1.94 -16.29
C PRO A 420 9.32 0.92 -15.45
N PHE A 421 9.31 1.07 -14.12
CA PHE A 421 8.53 0.20 -13.23
C PHE A 421 7.01 0.35 -13.44
N ASP A 422 6.52 1.55 -13.74
CA ASP A 422 5.11 1.74 -14.07
C ASP A 422 4.73 1.04 -15.37
N ASN A 423 5.60 1.12 -16.38
CA ASN A 423 5.42 0.37 -17.62
C ASN A 423 5.39 -1.13 -17.37
N PHE A 424 6.31 -1.64 -16.55
CA PHE A 424 6.32 -3.03 -16.13
C PHE A 424 4.99 -3.44 -15.48
N LYS A 425 4.47 -2.66 -14.51
CA LYS A 425 3.18 -2.93 -13.86
C LYS A 425 2.01 -2.97 -14.84
N PHE A 426 1.93 -2.03 -15.79
CA PHE A 426 0.91 -2.07 -16.83
C PHE A 426 1.04 -3.30 -17.75
N SER A 427 2.27 -3.67 -18.13
CA SER A 427 2.52 -4.89 -18.90
C SER A 427 2.12 -6.14 -18.13
N LEU A 428 2.37 -6.21 -16.82
CA LEU A 428 1.92 -7.33 -15.99
C LEU A 428 0.40 -7.46 -16.02
N TYR A 429 -0.33 -6.36 -15.88
CA TYR A 429 -1.79 -6.39 -15.96
C TYR A 429 -2.28 -6.90 -17.33
N SER A 430 -1.61 -6.51 -18.43
CA SER A 430 -1.99 -7.01 -19.77
C SER A 430 -1.90 -8.53 -19.91
N ILE A 431 -0.99 -9.19 -19.18
CA ILE A 431 -0.87 -10.66 -19.17
C ILE A 431 -2.09 -11.32 -18.51
N PHE A 432 -2.62 -10.72 -17.45
CA PHE A 432 -3.79 -11.23 -16.73
C PHE A 432 -5.12 -10.83 -17.37
N ASN A 433 -5.10 -9.85 -18.29
CA ASN A 433 -6.27 -9.32 -18.96
C ASN A 433 -6.31 -9.80 -20.42
N THR A 434 -6.41 -11.11 -20.62
CA THR A 434 -6.80 -11.67 -21.91
C THR A 434 -8.31 -11.51 -22.06
N LYS A 435 -8.73 -10.39 -22.67
CA LYS A 435 -10.02 -10.35 -23.36
C LYS A 435 -9.94 -11.14 -24.65
#